data_AF-D4F6Q9-F1
#
_entry.id   AF-D4F6Q9-F1
#
_cell.length_a   1.000
_cell.length_b   1.000
_cell.length_c   1.000
_cell.angle_alpha   90.00
_cell.angle_beta   90.00
_cell.angle_gamma   90.00
#
_symmetry.space_group_name_H-M   'P 1'
#
loop_
_entity.id
_entity.type
_entity.pdbx_description
1 polymer ?
#
loop_
_entity_poly.entity_id
_entity_poly.type
_entity_poly.pdbx_seq_one_letter_code
_entity_poly.pdbx_strand_id
1 'polypeptide(L)'
;QYRAILGSQLAASLGVKAGDRVRLMVPSASQFTPMGRIPSQRIFTVIGTFNADSEVDQTQLLVNQQDASRLMRYPLGHISGWRLFMQRPLDIEALVAHPLPEGLVWQDWRARKGELFQAVKMEKNMMGLLLSLIVAVAAFNIITSLGLLVMEKQGEVAILQTQGLTRRQIMSVFMVQGASAGIIGSLLGALLGALLASQLNTLLPWLGDMLGGGTLPVDIHSGQVITITLVAMLLSLLSTLYPSWRAAAVHPAEALRYE
;
A
#
# COMPACT_ATOMS: atom_id res chain seq x y z
N GLN A 1 9.67 -30.86 -33.89
CA GLN A 1 10.59 -31.24 -32.79
C GLN A 1 10.07 -30.56 -31.54
N TYR A 2 9.85 -31.28 -30.45
CA TYR A 2 9.31 -30.70 -29.22
C TYR A 2 10.37 -29.87 -28.52
N ARG A 3 10.18 -28.54 -28.48
CA ARG A 3 11.14 -27.58 -27.92
C ARG A 3 10.51 -26.81 -26.75
N ALA A 4 11.31 -26.58 -25.72
CA ALA A 4 10.91 -25.95 -24.47
C ALA A 4 11.90 -24.86 -24.05
N ILE A 5 11.38 -23.76 -23.51
CA ILE A 5 12.14 -22.73 -22.81
C ILE A 5 11.67 -22.73 -21.35
N LEU A 6 12.59 -22.85 -20.40
CA LEU A 6 12.27 -22.93 -18.97
C LEU A 6 12.63 -21.62 -18.26
N GLY A 7 11.95 -21.28 -17.17
CA GLY A 7 12.44 -20.24 -16.26
C GLY A 7 13.82 -20.60 -15.70
N SER A 8 14.65 -19.58 -15.46
CA SER A 8 16.04 -19.73 -14.98
C SER A 8 16.11 -20.56 -13.69
N GLN A 9 15.24 -20.28 -12.73
CA GLN A 9 15.18 -20.96 -11.44
C GLN A 9 14.62 -22.39 -11.56
N LEU A 10 13.61 -22.60 -12.42
CA LEU A 10 13.08 -23.94 -12.70
C LEU A 10 14.12 -24.85 -13.37
N ALA A 11 14.89 -24.31 -14.32
CA ALA A 11 15.97 -25.05 -14.97
C ALA A 11 17.07 -25.43 -13.96
N ALA A 12 17.43 -24.50 -13.07
CA ALA A 12 18.37 -24.75 -11.99
C ALA A 12 17.88 -25.82 -11.01
N SER A 13 16.60 -25.76 -10.58
CA SER A 13 16.03 -26.76 -9.66
C SER A 13 15.95 -28.16 -10.26
N LEU A 14 15.76 -28.25 -11.58
CA LEU A 14 15.75 -29.52 -12.32
C LEU A 14 17.16 -29.99 -12.73
N GLY A 15 18.18 -29.15 -12.55
CA GLY A 15 19.56 -29.45 -12.93
C GLY A 15 19.78 -29.56 -14.45
N VAL A 16 18.96 -28.88 -15.26
CA VAL A 16 18.98 -28.99 -16.73
C VAL A 16 19.55 -27.75 -17.40
N LYS A 17 20.23 -27.94 -18.52
CA LYS A 17 20.82 -26.89 -19.37
C LYS A 17 20.23 -26.93 -20.78
N ALA A 18 20.54 -25.89 -21.57
CA ALA A 18 20.21 -25.90 -22.99
C ALA A 18 20.86 -27.10 -23.69
N GLY A 19 20.08 -27.86 -24.45
CA GLY A 19 20.46 -29.13 -25.07
C GLY A 19 19.88 -30.37 -24.35
N ASP A 20 19.54 -30.25 -23.07
CA ASP A 20 19.04 -31.38 -22.30
C ASP A 20 17.59 -31.74 -22.67
N ARG A 21 17.18 -32.95 -22.28
CA ARG A 21 15.84 -33.48 -22.54
C ARG A 21 15.04 -33.58 -21.26
N VAL A 22 13.86 -32.95 -21.23
CA VAL A 22 12.93 -32.98 -20.09
C VAL A 22 11.66 -33.69 -20.51
N ARG A 23 11.13 -34.54 -19.63
CA ARG A 23 9.85 -35.22 -19.84
C ARG A 23 8.73 -34.41 -19.21
N LEU A 24 7.81 -33.93 -20.04
CA LEU A 24 6.59 -33.27 -19.57
C LEU A 24 5.45 -34.28 -19.51
N MET A 25 4.71 -34.25 -18.41
CA MET A 25 3.55 -35.10 -18.17
C MET A 25 2.37 -34.23 -17.78
N VAL A 26 1.21 -34.51 -18.38
CA VAL A 26 -0.06 -33.82 -18.11
C VAL A 26 -1.07 -34.86 -17.63
N PRO A 27 -1.29 -34.99 -16.30
CA PRO A 27 -2.21 -35.98 -15.75
C PRO A 27 -3.66 -35.82 -16.20
N SER A 28 -4.11 -34.57 -16.38
CA SER A 28 -5.48 -34.25 -16.80
C SER A 28 -5.78 -34.74 -18.22
N ALA A 29 -4.81 -34.71 -19.13
CA ALA A 29 -4.93 -35.26 -20.47
C ALA A 29 -4.54 -36.75 -20.46
N SER A 30 -5.51 -37.66 -20.29
CA SER A 30 -5.25 -39.12 -20.23
C SER A 30 -6.02 -39.91 -21.29
N GLN A 31 -5.52 -41.08 -21.66
CA GLN A 31 -6.28 -42.13 -22.36
C GLN A 31 -6.67 -43.22 -21.41
N PHE A 32 -7.85 -43.78 -21.62
CA PHE A 32 -8.21 -45.07 -21.06
C PHE A 32 -7.59 -46.18 -21.90
N THR A 33 -6.80 -47.02 -21.26
CA THR A 33 -6.36 -48.30 -21.80
C THR A 33 -6.96 -49.43 -20.97
N PRO A 34 -6.96 -50.68 -21.45
CA PRO A 34 -7.43 -51.83 -20.66
C PRO A 34 -6.70 -52.00 -19.30
N MET A 35 -5.55 -51.35 -19.12
CA MET A 35 -4.72 -51.37 -17.91
C MET A 35 -4.86 -50.11 -17.04
N GLY A 36 -5.78 -49.19 -17.37
CA GLY A 36 -6.07 -47.98 -16.59
C GLY A 36 -5.85 -46.66 -17.34
N ARG A 37 -5.86 -45.53 -16.60
CA ARG A 37 -5.66 -44.19 -17.16
C ARG A 37 -4.17 -43.90 -17.33
N ILE A 38 -3.71 -43.76 -18.57
CA ILE A 38 -2.32 -43.37 -18.87
C ILE A 38 -2.28 -41.86 -19.15
N PRO A 39 -1.50 -41.08 -18.38
CA PRO A 39 -1.38 -39.64 -18.61
C PRO A 39 -0.57 -39.35 -19.88
N SER A 40 -0.89 -38.25 -20.54
CA SER A 40 -0.18 -37.80 -21.71
C SER A 40 1.20 -37.30 -21.31
N GLN A 41 2.24 -37.79 -22.00
CA GLN A 41 3.62 -37.42 -21.74
C GLN A 41 4.44 -37.34 -23.04
N ARG A 42 5.36 -36.39 -23.09
CA ARG A 42 6.29 -36.16 -24.21
C ARG A 42 7.65 -35.69 -23.71
N ILE A 43 8.69 -35.96 -24.49
CA ILE A 43 10.05 -35.48 -24.22
C ILE A 43 10.27 -34.21 -25.03
N PHE A 44 10.65 -33.14 -24.35
CA PHE A 44 11.00 -31.84 -24.92
C PHE A 44 12.50 -31.61 -24.79
N THR A 45 13.12 -31.02 -25.80
CA THR A 45 14.49 -30.52 -25.71
C THR A 45 14.47 -29.08 -25.20
N VAL A 46 15.25 -28.81 -24.17
CA VAL A 46 15.46 -27.46 -23.62
C VAL A 46 16.31 -26.69 -24.61
N ILE A 47 15.78 -25.60 -25.18
CA ILE A 47 16.52 -24.77 -26.14
C ILE A 47 17.04 -23.47 -25.52
N GLY A 48 16.60 -23.12 -24.31
CA GLY A 48 17.06 -21.94 -23.59
C GLY A 48 16.31 -21.74 -22.28
N THR A 49 16.70 -20.70 -21.56
CA THR A 49 16.05 -20.24 -20.33
C THR A 49 15.67 -18.76 -20.44
N PHE A 50 14.65 -18.34 -19.68
CA PHE A 50 14.30 -16.93 -19.52
C PHE A 50 14.46 -16.49 -18.06
N ASN A 51 14.66 -15.20 -17.84
CA ASN A 51 14.74 -14.59 -16.51
C ASN A 51 13.81 -13.37 -16.47
N ALA A 52 12.81 -13.39 -15.60
CA ALA A 52 11.85 -12.32 -15.39
C ALA A 52 11.98 -11.69 -14.00
N ASP A 53 12.97 -12.11 -13.20
CA ASP A 53 13.24 -11.66 -11.83
C ASP A 53 11.98 -11.70 -10.95
N SER A 54 11.20 -12.77 -11.13
CA SER A 54 9.89 -12.95 -10.50
C SER A 54 9.61 -14.43 -10.23
N GLU A 55 8.59 -14.72 -9.42
CA GLU A 55 8.11 -16.09 -9.13
C GLU A 55 7.81 -16.92 -10.40
N VAL A 56 7.58 -16.23 -11.52
CA VAL A 56 7.37 -16.82 -12.84
C VAL A 56 8.54 -17.72 -13.26
N ASP A 57 9.78 -17.37 -12.89
CA ASP A 57 10.99 -18.12 -13.25
C ASP A 57 11.07 -19.51 -12.58
N GLN A 58 10.31 -19.71 -11.49
CA GLN A 58 10.28 -20.97 -10.74
C GLN A 58 9.23 -21.95 -11.28
N THR A 59 8.19 -21.47 -11.97
CA THR A 59 6.99 -22.27 -12.23
C THR A 59 6.60 -22.36 -13.70
N GLN A 60 7.12 -21.48 -14.56
CA GLN A 60 6.70 -21.41 -15.95
C GLN A 60 7.69 -22.03 -16.95
N LEU A 61 7.09 -22.54 -18.01
CA LEU A 61 7.70 -23.17 -19.16
C LEU A 61 6.96 -22.65 -20.39
N LEU A 62 7.70 -22.33 -21.45
CA LEU A 62 7.16 -21.92 -22.74
C LEU A 62 7.46 -22.98 -23.79
N VAL A 63 6.44 -23.35 -24.55
CA VAL A 63 6.53 -24.30 -25.66
C VAL A 63 5.76 -23.77 -26.85
N ASN A 64 6.02 -24.31 -28.04
CA ASN A 64 5.21 -23.97 -29.21
C ASN A 64 3.76 -24.43 -29.01
N GLN A 65 2.79 -23.61 -29.46
CA GLN A 65 1.36 -23.90 -29.31
C GLN A 65 0.97 -25.26 -29.89
N GLN A 66 1.50 -25.63 -31.06
CA GLN A 66 1.16 -26.91 -31.70
C GLN A 66 1.70 -28.11 -30.91
N ASP A 67 2.90 -27.97 -30.34
CA ASP A 67 3.51 -28.98 -29.48
C ASP A 67 2.71 -29.14 -28.17
N ALA A 68 2.24 -28.03 -27.60
CA ALA A 68 1.34 -28.04 -26.45
C ALA A 68 0.01 -28.71 -26.79
N SER A 69 -0.63 -28.39 -27.92
CA SER A 69 -1.89 -29.03 -28.34
C SER A 69 -1.74 -30.54 -28.46
N ARG A 70 -0.61 -31.04 -29.00
CA ARG A 70 -0.35 -32.49 -29.09
C ARG A 70 -0.16 -33.15 -27.72
N LEU A 71 0.50 -32.47 -26.78
CA LEU A 71 0.67 -32.96 -25.41
C LEU A 71 -0.66 -32.96 -24.65
N MET A 72 -1.43 -31.88 -24.76
CA MET A 72 -2.74 -31.69 -24.12
C MET A 72 -3.87 -32.47 -24.79
N ARG A 73 -3.62 -33.01 -26.00
CA ARG A 73 -4.59 -33.73 -26.84
C ARG A 73 -5.74 -32.87 -27.34
N TYR A 74 -5.45 -31.61 -27.63
CA TYR A 74 -6.40 -30.72 -28.30
C TYR A 74 -6.31 -30.87 -29.83
N PRO A 75 -7.42 -30.59 -30.55
CA PRO A 75 -7.38 -30.44 -32.00
C PRO A 75 -6.35 -29.39 -32.44
N LEU A 76 -5.80 -29.57 -33.64
CA LEU A 76 -4.92 -28.55 -34.23
C LEU A 76 -5.69 -27.23 -34.37
N GLY A 77 -5.07 -26.13 -33.95
CA GLY A 77 -5.70 -24.80 -33.95
C GLY A 77 -6.61 -24.52 -32.75
N HIS A 78 -6.74 -25.45 -31.79
CA HIS A 78 -7.50 -25.18 -30.56
C HIS A 78 -6.80 -24.13 -29.70
N ILE A 79 -7.53 -23.07 -29.36
CA ILE A 79 -7.09 -21.97 -28.51
C ILE A 79 -7.84 -22.08 -27.18
N SER A 80 -7.11 -22.31 -26.08
CA SER A 80 -7.70 -22.42 -24.73
C SER A 80 -8.12 -21.07 -24.14
N GLY A 81 -7.56 -19.98 -24.66
CA GLY A 81 -7.93 -18.63 -24.25
C GLY A 81 -7.10 -17.58 -24.96
N TRP A 82 -7.61 -16.35 -24.94
CA TRP A 82 -6.93 -15.17 -25.45
C TRP A 82 -6.37 -14.38 -24.28
N ARG A 83 -5.11 -13.97 -24.37
CA ARG A 83 -4.49 -13.07 -23.40
C ARG A 83 -4.38 -11.69 -24.01
N LEU A 84 -5.06 -10.73 -23.40
CA LEU A 84 -4.98 -9.33 -23.78
C LEU A 84 -3.92 -8.64 -22.93
N PHE A 85 -2.99 -7.95 -23.57
CA PHE A 85 -2.03 -7.09 -22.90
C PHE A 85 -2.53 -5.65 -22.96
N MET A 86 -2.77 -5.05 -21.79
CA MET A 86 -3.26 -3.68 -21.67
C MET A 86 -2.13 -2.73 -21.32
N GLN A 87 -2.16 -1.52 -21.88
CA GLN A 87 -1.23 -0.45 -21.49
C GLN A 87 -1.51 0.06 -20.07
N ARG A 88 -2.79 0.05 -19.65
CA ARG A 88 -3.24 0.41 -18.30
C ARG A 88 -3.86 -0.82 -17.62
N PRO A 89 -3.08 -1.63 -16.88
CA PRO A 89 -3.52 -2.93 -16.36
C PRO A 89 -4.66 -2.88 -15.33
N LEU A 90 -4.94 -1.70 -14.75
CA LEU A 90 -5.96 -1.51 -13.71
C LEU A 90 -7.32 -1.04 -14.25
N ASP A 91 -7.38 -0.55 -15.48
CA ASP A 91 -8.60 -0.03 -16.12
C ASP A 91 -9.43 -1.16 -16.76
N ILE A 92 -9.72 -2.20 -15.97
CA ILE A 92 -10.31 -3.47 -16.46
C ILE A 92 -11.85 -3.42 -16.45
N GLU A 93 -12.43 -2.58 -15.60
CA GLU A 93 -13.88 -2.51 -15.37
C GLU A 93 -14.66 -2.14 -16.64
N ALA A 94 -14.13 -1.20 -17.42
CA ALA A 94 -14.72 -0.81 -18.70
C ALA A 94 -14.68 -1.95 -19.74
N LEU A 95 -13.65 -2.80 -19.71
CA LEU A 95 -13.50 -3.91 -20.64
C LEU A 95 -14.40 -5.08 -20.27
N VAL A 96 -14.47 -5.43 -18.98
CA VAL A 96 -15.28 -6.55 -18.47
C VAL A 96 -16.78 -6.28 -18.60
N ALA A 97 -17.18 -5.00 -18.66
CA ALA A 97 -18.56 -4.61 -18.91
C ALA A 97 -19.06 -5.01 -20.32
N HIS A 98 -18.16 -5.31 -21.27
CA HIS A 98 -18.55 -5.75 -22.60
C HIS A 98 -18.94 -7.24 -22.59
N PRO A 99 -20.11 -7.60 -23.13
CA PRO A 99 -20.55 -8.99 -23.16
C PRO A 99 -19.61 -9.82 -24.05
N LEU A 100 -19.19 -10.96 -23.51
CA LEU A 100 -18.42 -11.95 -24.26
C LEU A 100 -19.37 -12.91 -24.99
N PRO A 101 -18.92 -13.51 -26.12
CA PRO A 101 -19.61 -14.63 -26.73
C PRO A 101 -19.84 -15.78 -25.74
N GLU A 102 -20.88 -16.58 -25.98
CA GLU A 102 -21.20 -17.72 -25.11
C GLU A 102 -20.01 -18.67 -24.92
N GLY A 103 -19.77 -19.07 -23.68
CA GLY A 103 -18.66 -19.96 -23.30
C GLY A 103 -17.33 -19.28 -22.98
N LEU A 104 -17.20 -17.95 -23.20
CA LEU A 104 -16.04 -17.19 -22.78
C LEU A 104 -16.28 -16.49 -21.45
N VAL A 105 -15.27 -16.51 -20.58
CA VAL A 105 -15.31 -15.86 -19.26
C VAL A 105 -14.08 -14.98 -19.12
N TRP A 106 -14.29 -13.75 -18.66
CA TRP A 106 -13.19 -12.86 -18.28
C TRP A 106 -12.44 -13.44 -17.09
N GLN A 107 -11.13 -13.69 -17.25
CA GLN A 107 -10.24 -14.03 -16.14
C GLN A 107 -9.17 -12.95 -15.98
N ASP A 108 -9.31 -12.19 -14.90
CA ASP A 108 -8.39 -11.12 -14.53
C ASP A 108 -7.23 -11.66 -13.67
N TRP A 109 -6.05 -11.06 -13.83
CA TRP A 109 -4.89 -11.26 -12.97
C TRP A 109 -5.17 -10.91 -11.51
N ARG A 110 -6.07 -9.93 -11.23
CA ARG A 110 -6.51 -9.60 -9.86
C ARG A 110 -7.24 -10.76 -9.19
N ALA A 111 -7.99 -11.58 -9.93
CA ALA A 111 -8.65 -12.76 -9.38
C ALA A 111 -7.64 -13.87 -9.05
N ARG A 112 -6.57 -14.01 -9.85
CA ARG A 112 -5.50 -15.00 -9.62
C ARG A 112 -4.53 -14.61 -8.50
N LYS A 113 -4.30 -13.31 -8.31
CA LYS A 113 -3.43 -12.77 -7.26
C LYS A 113 -4.23 -12.00 -6.20
N GLY A 114 -5.50 -12.34 -6.02
CA GLY A 114 -6.44 -11.60 -5.16
C GLY A 114 -5.96 -11.50 -3.71
N GLU A 115 -5.34 -12.57 -3.20
CA GLU A 115 -4.74 -12.59 -1.85
C GLU A 115 -3.65 -11.53 -1.68
N LEU A 116 -2.78 -11.34 -2.68
CA LEU A 116 -1.75 -10.30 -2.64
C LEU A 116 -2.38 -8.90 -2.58
N PHE A 117 -3.39 -8.64 -3.41
CA PHE A 117 -4.09 -7.34 -3.39
C PHE A 117 -4.84 -7.10 -2.10
N GLN A 118 -5.47 -8.14 -1.55
CA GLN A 118 -6.14 -8.07 -0.26
C GLN A 118 -5.14 -7.80 0.86
N ALA A 119 -3.99 -8.48 0.86
CA ALA A 119 -2.91 -8.25 1.82
C ALA A 119 -2.40 -6.80 1.75
N VAL A 120 -2.07 -6.30 0.57
CA VAL A 120 -1.62 -4.90 0.38
C VAL A 120 -2.70 -3.89 0.79
N LYS A 121 -3.98 -4.16 0.49
CA LYS A 121 -5.08 -3.29 0.91
C LYS A 121 -5.25 -3.30 2.43
N MET A 122 -5.18 -4.47 3.05
CA MET A 122 -5.27 -4.63 4.51
C MET A 122 -4.12 -3.91 5.21
N GLU A 123 -2.90 -4.03 4.69
CA GLU A 123 -1.73 -3.32 5.17
C GLU A 123 -1.92 -1.80 5.10
N LYS A 124 -2.37 -1.27 3.95
CA LYS A 124 -2.66 0.17 3.79
C LYS A 124 -3.72 0.66 4.79
N ASN A 125 -4.78 -0.11 5.00
CA ASN A 125 -5.81 0.23 5.98
C ASN A 125 -5.26 0.25 7.42
N MET A 126 -4.41 -0.72 7.76
CA MET A 126 -3.76 -0.79 9.06
C MET A 126 -2.82 0.40 9.29
N MET A 127 -2.02 0.77 8.30
CA MET A 127 -1.17 1.97 8.37
C MET A 127 -1.99 3.25 8.53
N GLY A 128 -3.13 3.35 7.82
CA GLY A 128 -4.06 4.46 7.99
C GLY A 128 -4.66 4.53 9.40
N LEU A 129 -5.04 3.38 9.98
CA LEU A 129 -5.51 3.29 11.36
C LEU A 129 -4.45 3.75 12.37
N LEU A 130 -3.22 3.24 12.24
CA LEU A 130 -2.10 3.61 13.11
C LEU A 130 -1.81 5.12 13.04
N LEU A 131 -1.74 5.67 11.82
CA LEU A 131 -1.55 7.10 11.60
C LEU A 131 -2.68 7.92 12.26
N SER A 132 -3.93 7.50 12.09
CA SER A 132 -5.08 8.18 12.71
C SER A 132 -5.00 8.19 14.24
N LEU A 133 -4.53 7.10 14.84
CA LEU A 133 -4.36 7.00 16.29
C LEU A 133 -3.26 7.93 16.80
N ILE A 134 -2.13 8.01 16.09
CA ILE A 134 -1.03 8.95 16.42
C ILE A 134 -1.54 10.40 16.36
N VAL A 135 -2.29 10.75 15.31
CA VAL A 135 -2.88 12.09 15.18
C VAL A 135 -3.89 12.36 16.30
N ALA A 136 -4.72 11.38 16.67
CA ALA A 136 -5.66 11.51 17.78
C ALA A 136 -4.95 11.74 19.13
N VAL A 137 -3.87 11.01 19.39
CA VAL A 137 -3.04 11.20 20.60
C VAL A 137 -2.40 12.59 20.60
N ALA A 138 -1.88 13.06 19.47
CA ALA A 138 -1.32 14.40 19.33
C ALA A 138 -2.38 15.50 19.56
N ALA A 139 -3.58 15.34 18.99
CA ALA A 139 -4.72 16.23 19.21
C ALA A 139 -5.11 16.31 20.69
N PHE A 140 -5.18 15.15 21.38
CA PHE A 140 -5.48 15.12 22.81
C PHE A 140 -4.40 15.83 23.63
N ASN A 141 -3.13 15.67 23.27
CA ASN A 141 -2.03 16.36 23.92
C ASN A 141 -2.13 17.90 23.78
N ILE A 142 -2.55 18.39 22.61
CA ILE A 142 -2.80 19.82 22.40
C ILE A 142 -3.95 20.29 23.30
N ILE A 143 -5.05 19.52 23.38
CA ILE A 143 -6.20 19.87 24.23
C ILE A 143 -5.77 20.00 25.70
N THR A 144 -5.03 19.03 26.22
CA THR A 144 -4.61 19.03 27.62
C THR A 144 -3.58 20.11 27.91
N SER A 145 -2.58 20.29 27.04
CA SER A 145 -1.56 21.33 27.18
C SER A 145 -2.16 22.73 27.14
N LEU A 146 -3.00 23.03 26.15
CA LEU A 146 -3.62 24.35 26.02
C LEU A 146 -4.63 24.61 27.15
N GLY A 147 -5.35 23.56 27.58
CA GLY A 147 -6.25 23.63 28.73
C GLY A 147 -5.53 23.96 30.04
N LEU A 148 -4.37 23.34 30.29
CA LEU A 148 -3.52 23.66 31.44
C LEU A 148 -3.01 25.10 31.38
N LEU A 149 -2.51 25.54 30.22
CA LEU A 149 -2.02 26.90 30.04
C LEU A 149 -3.11 27.95 30.30
N VAL A 150 -4.35 27.68 29.84
CA VAL A 150 -5.50 28.55 30.12
C VAL A 150 -5.78 28.63 31.63
N MET A 151 -5.66 27.52 32.36
CA MET A 151 -5.87 27.49 33.81
C MET A 151 -4.78 28.27 34.56
N GLU A 152 -3.51 28.14 34.15
CA GLU A 152 -2.39 28.90 34.73
C GLU A 152 -2.49 30.40 34.47
N LYS A 153 -3.09 30.80 33.33
CA LYS A 153 -3.18 32.19 32.89
C LYS A 153 -4.54 32.86 33.16
N GLN A 154 -5.35 32.28 34.06
CA GLN A 154 -6.68 32.83 34.38
C GLN A 154 -6.64 34.27 34.91
N GLY A 155 -5.67 34.61 35.77
CA GLY A 155 -5.51 35.98 36.29
C GLY A 155 -5.22 36.99 35.18
N GLU A 156 -4.29 36.68 34.28
CA GLU A 156 -3.98 37.53 33.12
C GLU A 156 -5.19 37.70 32.18
N VAL A 157 -5.95 36.64 31.95
CA VAL A 157 -7.20 36.71 31.17
C VAL A 157 -8.23 37.62 31.84
N ALA A 158 -8.37 37.56 33.17
CA ALA A 158 -9.27 38.42 33.92
C ALA A 158 -8.86 39.91 33.84
N ILE A 159 -7.57 40.21 33.92
CA ILE A 159 -7.04 41.57 33.75
C ILE A 159 -7.34 42.09 32.34
N LEU A 160 -7.15 41.27 31.31
CA LEU A 160 -7.48 41.66 29.92
C LEU A 160 -8.99 41.91 29.75
N GLN A 161 -9.85 41.12 30.38
CA GLN A 161 -11.30 41.35 30.37
C GLN A 161 -11.69 42.65 31.06
N THR A 162 -11.06 43.01 32.19
CA THR A 162 -11.34 44.28 32.89
C THR A 162 -10.81 45.49 32.12
N GLN A 163 -9.76 45.32 31.31
CA GLN A 163 -9.29 46.33 30.34
C GLN A 163 -10.18 46.46 29.10
N GLY A 164 -11.21 45.62 28.94
CA GLY A 164 -12.21 45.73 27.88
C GLY A 164 -12.10 44.71 26.75
N LEU A 165 -11.24 43.69 26.85
CA LEU A 165 -11.25 42.60 25.87
C LEU A 165 -12.54 41.79 25.96
N THR A 166 -13.15 41.55 24.80
CA THR A 166 -14.31 40.68 24.68
C THR A 166 -13.91 39.20 24.74
N ARG A 167 -14.85 38.35 25.16
CA ARG A 167 -14.69 36.88 25.19
C ARG A 167 -14.22 36.30 23.84
N ARG A 168 -14.67 36.87 22.71
CA ARG A 168 -14.26 36.46 21.36
C ARG A 168 -12.79 36.79 21.07
N GLN A 169 -12.30 37.94 21.52
CA GLN A 169 -10.89 38.33 21.36
C GLN A 169 -9.98 37.39 22.15
N ILE A 170 -10.35 37.05 23.39
CA ILE A 170 -9.60 36.10 24.22
C ILE A 170 -9.58 34.71 23.57
N MET A 171 -10.74 34.23 23.10
CA MET A 171 -10.81 32.97 22.36
C MET A 171 -9.90 32.98 21.12
N SER A 172 -9.85 34.10 20.38
CA SER A 172 -9.00 34.21 19.19
C SER A 172 -7.50 34.13 19.50
N VAL A 173 -7.05 34.67 20.64
CA VAL A 173 -5.65 34.59 21.08
C VAL A 173 -5.25 33.13 21.31
N PHE A 174 -6.04 32.40 22.09
CA PHE A 174 -5.78 30.99 22.38
C PHE A 174 -5.92 30.10 21.14
N MET A 175 -6.88 30.40 20.25
CA MET A 175 -7.01 29.70 18.97
C MET A 175 -5.78 29.90 18.09
N VAL A 176 -5.29 31.13 17.95
CA VAL A 176 -4.11 31.43 17.12
C VAL A 176 -2.86 30.79 17.71
N GLN A 177 -2.70 30.80 19.03
CA GLN A 177 -1.58 30.14 19.70
C GLN A 177 -1.59 28.62 19.44
N GLY A 178 -2.73 27.97 19.66
CA GLY A 178 -2.88 26.54 19.42
C GLY A 178 -2.78 26.16 17.94
N ALA A 179 -3.36 26.96 17.05
CA ALA A 179 -3.24 26.78 15.60
C ALA A 179 -1.80 26.93 15.13
N SER A 180 -1.05 27.89 15.67
CA SER A 180 0.37 28.10 15.33
C SER A 180 1.19 26.88 15.74
N ALA A 181 1.00 26.37 16.96
CA ALA A 181 1.68 25.15 17.42
C ALA A 181 1.36 23.94 16.52
N GLY A 182 0.09 23.78 16.15
CA GLY A 182 -0.38 22.73 15.24
C GLY A 182 0.20 22.81 13.84
N ILE A 183 0.16 24.00 13.23
CA ILE A 183 0.63 24.25 11.86
C ILE A 183 2.14 24.07 11.79
N ILE A 184 2.90 24.70 12.70
CA ILE A 184 4.36 24.60 12.74
C ILE A 184 4.78 23.14 12.98
N GLY A 185 4.15 22.46 13.94
CA GLY A 185 4.41 21.05 14.22
C GLY A 185 4.11 20.15 13.01
N SER A 186 3.00 20.38 12.32
CA SER A 186 2.61 19.61 11.13
C SER A 186 3.55 19.85 9.94
N LEU A 187 4.00 21.08 9.71
CA LEU A 187 4.95 21.41 8.65
C LEU A 187 6.33 20.81 8.92
N LEU A 188 6.85 20.98 10.15
CA LEU A 188 8.13 20.41 10.54
C LEU A 188 8.08 18.88 10.51
N GLY A 189 7.01 18.27 10.99
CA GLY A 189 6.81 16.83 10.94
C GLY A 189 6.75 16.30 9.51
N ALA A 190 6.03 16.99 8.60
CA ALA A 190 5.96 16.62 7.19
C ALA A 190 7.33 16.73 6.49
N LEU A 191 8.07 17.81 6.77
CA LEU A 191 9.40 18.04 6.19
C LEU A 191 10.41 17.00 6.70
N LEU A 192 10.46 16.76 8.01
CA LEU A 192 11.33 15.75 8.60
C LEU A 192 10.95 14.34 8.13
N GLY A 193 9.65 14.03 8.07
CA GLY A 193 9.16 12.74 7.59
C GLY A 193 9.52 12.48 6.13
N ALA A 194 9.35 13.48 5.25
CA ALA A 194 9.73 13.38 3.85
C ALA A 194 11.26 13.23 3.68
N LEU A 195 12.04 13.97 4.45
CA LEU A 195 13.50 13.88 4.43
C LEU A 195 13.99 12.51 4.92
N LEU A 196 13.45 12.01 6.02
CA LEU A 196 13.76 10.67 6.54
C LEU A 196 13.37 9.57 5.55
N ALA A 197 12.18 9.67 4.94
CA ALA A 197 11.74 8.72 3.93
C ALA A 197 12.69 8.72 2.72
N SER A 198 13.12 9.89 2.24
CA SER A 198 14.04 10.01 1.11
C SER A 198 15.42 9.40 1.40
N GLN A 199 15.86 9.43 2.66
CA GLN A 199 17.16 8.93 3.09
C GLN A 199 17.10 7.50 3.65
N LEU A 200 15.95 6.83 3.58
CA LEU A 200 15.71 5.54 4.21
C LEU A 200 16.74 4.48 3.79
N ASN A 201 17.06 4.40 2.50
CA ASN A 201 18.03 3.45 1.96
C ASN A 201 19.46 3.70 2.47
N THR A 202 19.78 4.91 2.92
CA THR A 202 21.09 5.22 3.52
C THR A 202 21.12 4.94 5.03
N LEU A 203 19.97 5.07 5.70
CA LEU A 203 19.84 4.83 7.14
C LEU A 203 19.70 3.34 7.48
N LEU A 204 19.10 2.54 6.59
CA LEU A 204 18.87 1.12 6.79
C LEU A 204 20.13 0.30 7.12
N PRO A 205 21.25 0.45 6.38
CA PRO A 205 22.47 -0.29 6.68
C PRO A 205 23.04 0.01 8.08
N TRP A 206 22.78 1.20 8.62
CA TRP A 206 23.21 1.59 9.97
C TRP A 206 22.37 0.96 11.08
N LEU A 207 21.10 0.63 10.80
CA LEU A 207 20.17 -0.01 11.75
C LEU A 207 20.35 -1.55 11.81
N GLY A 208 21.19 -2.11 10.94
CA GLY A 208 21.45 -3.54 10.82
C GLY A 208 20.95 -4.10 9.50
N ASP A 209 21.68 -5.08 8.96
CA ASP A 209 21.43 -5.70 7.65
C ASP A 209 20.19 -6.64 7.66
N MET A 210 19.10 -6.21 8.29
CA MET A 210 17.87 -7.01 8.47
C MET A 210 17.16 -7.31 7.15
N LEU A 211 17.50 -6.59 6.07
CA LEU A 211 16.89 -6.72 4.75
C LEU A 211 17.82 -7.38 3.72
N GLY A 212 18.96 -7.92 4.15
CA GLY A 212 19.88 -8.69 3.29
C GLY A 212 20.38 -7.90 2.08
N GLY A 213 20.75 -6.63 2.26
CA GLY A 213 21.31 -5.79 1.20
C GLY A 213 20.35 -5.33 0.08
N GLY A 214 19.04 -5.62 0.17
CA GLY A 214 18.05 -5.18 -0.82
C GLY A 214 17.73 -3.67 -0.70
N THR A 215 17.78 -2.93 -1.81
CA THR A 215 17.29 -1.54 -1.86
C THR A 215 15.77 -1.52 -1.92
N LEU A 216 15.13 -0.79 -0.99
CA LEU A 216 13.68 -0.60 -1.04
C LEU A 216 13.35 0.57 -2.00
N PRO A 217 12.47 0.35 -2.98
CA PRO A 217 11.97 1.45 -3.80
C PRO A 217 11.08 2.34 -2.93
N VAL A 218 11.59 3.52 -2.57
CA VAL A 218 10.82 4.54 -1.83
C VAL A 218 10.11 5.43 -2.83
N ASP A 219 8.78 5.39 -2.82
CA ASP A 219 7.94 6.21 -3.70
C ASP A 219 7.10 7.21 -2.87
N ILE A 220 7.60 8.45 -2.77
CA ILE A 220 6.96 9.51 -2.00
C ILE A 220 5.87 10.18 -2.84
N HIS A 221 4.63 9.80 -2.59
CA HIS A 221 3.48 10.42 -3.23
C HIS A 221 3.15 11.76 -2.56
N SER A 222 3.50 12.88 -3.20
CA SER A 222 3.29 14.24 -2.67
C SER A 222 1.82 14.52 -2.31
N GLY A 223 0.87 13.98 -3.10
CA GLY A 223 -0.55 14.12 -2.82
C GLY A 223 -0.98 13.49 -1.48
N GLN A 224 -0.40 12.35 -1.10
CA GLN A 224 -0.67 11.71 0.19
C GLN A 224 -0.09 12.54 1.33
N VAL A 225 1.15 13.02 1.20
CA VAL A 225 1.80 13.87 2.20
C VAL A 225 0.96 15.13 2.45
N ILE A 226 0.59 15.85 1.38
CA ILE A 226 -0.22 17.06 1.48
C ILE A 226 -1.57 16.78 2.15
N THR A 227 -2.25 15.69 1.77
CA THR A 227 -3.56 15.33 2.34
C THR A 227 -3.44 15.04 3.84
N ILE A 228 -2.42 14.28 4.26
CA ILE A 228 -2.19 13.95 5.67
C ILE A 228 -1.85 15.21 6.47
N THR A 229 -0.97 16.07 5.94
CA THR A 229 -0.61 17.33 6.59
C THR A 229 -1.82 18.25 6.76
N LEU A 230 -2.67 18.39 5.74
CA LEU A 230 -3.89 19.19 5.82
C LEU A 230 -4.88 18.63 6.84
N VAL A 231 -5.10 17.31 6.85
CA VAL A 231 -5.98 16.64 7.82
C VAL A 231 -5.45 16.83 9.25
N ALA A 232 -4.14 16.70 9.47
CA ALA A 232 -3.51 16.92 10.77
C ALA A 232 -3.64 18.38 11.24
N MET A 233 -3.42 19.35 10.36
CA MET A 233 -3.62 20.77 10.66
C MET A 233 -5.07 21.07 11.03
N LEU A 234 -6.03 20.51 10.29
CA LEU A 234 -7.45 20.70 10.54
C LEU A 234 -7.86 20.08 11.89
N LEU A 235 -7.39 18.87 12.18
CA LEU A 235 -7.59 18.21 13.48
C LEU A 235 -6.98 19.02 14.63
N SER A 236 -5.78 19.57 14.43
CA SER A 236 -5.16 20.45 15.44
C SER A 236 -5.98 21.72 15.67
N LEU A 237 -6.50 22.34 14.61
CA LEU A 237 -7.35 23.53 14.75
C LEU A 237 -8.68 23.21 15.44
N LEU A 238 -9.29 22.07 15.13
CA LEU A 238 -10.50 21.61 15.81
C LEU A 238 -10.25 21.35 17.30
N SER A 239 -9.08 20.81 17.62
CA SER A 239 -8.68 20.51 19.00
C SER A 239 -8.52 21.77 19.86
N THR A 240 -8.18 22.92 19.27
CA THR A 240 -7.96 24.16 20.02
C THR A 240 -9.25 24.93 20.29
N LEU A 241 -10.35 24.62 19.61
CA LEU A 241 -11.65 25.27 19.82
C LEU A 241 -12.16 25.08 21.25
N TYR A 242 -12.12 23.85 21.77
CA TYR A 242 -12.67 23.54 23.09
C TYR A 242 -11.93 24.27 24.23
N PRO A 243 -10.58 24.21 24.34
CA PRO A 243 -9.84 24.98 25.34
C PRO A 243 -10.03 26.49 25.21
N SER A 244 -10.04 27.02 23.98
CA SER A 244 -10.18 28.45 23.73
C SER A 244 -11.54 28.99 24.14
N TRP A 245 -12.61 28.23 23.91
CA TRP A 245 -13.95 28.58 24.38
C TRP A 245 -14.03 28.56 25.91
N ARG A 246 -13.42 27.55 26.55
CA ARG A 246 -13.35 27.45 28.01
C ARG A 246 -12.56 28.60 28.63
N ALA A 247 -11.48 29.05 28.00
CA ALA A 247 -10.70 30.21 28.42
C ALA A 247 -11.52 31.50 28.43
N ALA A 248 -12.33 31.70 27.40
CA ALA A 248 -13.19 32.87 27.28
C ALA A 248 -14.35 32.88 28.28
N ALA A 249 -14.71 31.74 28.87
CA ALA A 249 -15.78 31.60 29.84
C ALA A 249 -15.37 31.91 31.29
N VAL A 250 -14.08 32.19 31.56
CA VAL A 250 -13.58 32.54 32.89
C VAL A 250 -14.24 33.84 33.38
N HIS A 251 -14.74 33.84 34.62
CA HIS A 251 -15.35 35.01 35.26
C HIS A 251 -14.27 35.83 35.99
N PRO A 252 -14.12 37.13 35.67
CA PRO A 252 -13.01 37.93 36.19
C PRO A 252 -13.07 38.11 37.72
N ALA A 253 -14.27 38.17 38.28
CA ALA A 253 -14.48 38.29 39.74
C ALA A 253 -14.10 37.03 40.52
N GLU A 254 -14.14 35.85 39.90
CA GLU A 254 -13.73 34.60 40.54
C GLU A 254 -12.22 34.40 40.40
N ALA A 255 -11.65 34.72 39.23
CA ALA A 255 -10.22 34.57 38.98
C ALA A 255 -9.35 35.46 39.90
N LEU A 256 -9.77 36.71 40.15
CA LEU A 256 -9.05 37.66 41.02
C LEU A 256 -9.27 37.43 42.52
N ARG A 257 -10.19 36.52 42.91
CA ARG A 257 -10.46 36.21 44.33
C ARG A 257 -9.52 35.14 44.90
N TYR A 258 -8.81 34.42 44.03
CA TYR A 258 -7.91 33.32 44.39
C TYR A 258 -6.42 33.66 44.18
N GLU A 259 -6.10 34.91 43.83
CA GLU A 259 -4.80 35.55 44.06
C GLU A 259 -4.80 36.31 45.38
#